data_AF-L0C944-F1
#
_entry.id   AF-L0C944-F1
#
_cell.length_a   1.000
_cell.length_b   1.000
_cell.length_c   1.000
_cell.angle_alpha   90.00
_cell.angle_beta   90.00
_cell.angle_gamma   90.00
#
_symmetry.space_group_name_H-M   'P 1'
#
loop_
_entity.id
_entity.type
_entity.pdbx_description
1 polymer ?
#
loop_
_entity_poly.entity_id
_entity_poly.type
_entity_poly.pdbx_seq_one_letter_code
_entity_poly.pdbx_strand_id
1 'polypeptide(L)'
;HWVPHEVYGMPGDPDNSGKVFFSGLYAKYMGYPKGAPPYPGKYSRFWRTLPAYRYYIPDYMYNRDEVSPSNPIKGQFRLKECLGCHSVVTPGIVRDYEKSAHAKAEPSPTGCDTCHGNNHQKLLMPSSKACGVSDCHEEQYIQNSQGGIGSHASCSSFAQIECAWSIERPPGDTAGCTFCHTSSEERCSTCHQRHQFNPVVARKSEQCKACHWGKDHRDWEAYDISIHGVVWQTNKWDPTQFDLSKKLSEADYVGPTCQYCHLRGGHHNVQRLSTVYTSMGMSNADRGAPLWKEKRDTWVSVCDDCHSPRFARENLQAMDEACKDAGLKYTETFRVAENLMLDGMGEPMPKDLA
;
A
#
# COMPACT_ATOMS: atom_id res chain seq x y z
N HIS A 1 -3.29 2.83 43.57
CA HIS A 1 -4.23 1.77 43.10
C HIS A 1 -3.43 0.52 42.72
N TRP A 2 -3.93 -0.37 41.85
CA TRP A 2 -3.40 -1.71 41.58
C TRP A 2 -1.96 -1.75 41.03
N VAL A 3 -1.62 -0.90 40.05
CA VAL A 3 -0.26 -0.86 39.48
C VAL A 3 0.72 -0.34 40.55
N PRO A 4 1.94 -0.91 40.68
CA PRO A 4 2.97 -0.41 41.61
C PRO A 4 3.23 1.09 41.44
N HIS A 5 3.41 1.83 42.54
CA HIS A 5 3.49 3.29 42.48
C HIS A 5 4.85 3.77 41.96
N GLU A 6 5.88 2.93 42.08
CA GLU A 6 7.26 3.15 41.62
C GLU A 6 7.36 3.36 40.11
N VAL A 7 6.37 2.87 39.35
CA VAL A 7 6.31 3.02 37.89
C VAL A 7 5.40 4.17 37.44
N TYR A 8 4.84 4.96 38.35
CA TYR A 8 4.03 6.13 37.99
C TYR A 8 4.90 7.33 37.62
N GLY A 9 4.60 7.93 36.47
CA GLY A 9 5.23 9.15 35.99
C GLY A 9 4.78 10.35 36.82
N MET A 10 5.72 11.16 37.25
CA MET A 10 5.44 12.42 37.93
C MET A 10 5.50 13.60 36.93
N PRO A 11 4.85 14.74 37.22
CA PRO A 11 4.92 15.90 36.34
C PRO A 11 6.35 16.31 36.00
N GLY A 12 6.64 16.45 34.71
CA GLY A 12 7.97 16.77 34.18
C GLY A 12 8.87 15.55 33.89
N ASP A 13 8.49 14.35 34.33
CA ASP A 13 9.22 13.13 33.96
C ASP A 13 9.19 12.92 32.43
N PRO A 14 10.27 12.39 31.82
CA PRO A 14 10.30 12.08 30.40
C PRO A 14 9.23 11.08 29.98
N ASP A 15 8.52 11.35 28.88
CA ASP A 15 7.51 10.43 28.31
C ASP A 15 8.09 9.09 27.83
N ASN A 16 9.38 9.08 27.47
CA ASN A 16 10.12 7.88 27.07
C ASN A 16 10.80 7.14 28.24
N SER A 17 10.52 7.51 29.50
CA SER A 17 11.08 6.85 30.69
C SER A 17 10.55 5.43 30.93
N GLY A 18 9.45 5.06 30.28
CA GLY A 18 8.73 3.79 30.50
C GLY A 18 7.77 3.83 31.69
N LYS A 19 7.66 4.98 32.37
CA LYS A 19 6.67 5.18 33.43
C LYS A 19 5.26 5.37 32.86
N VAL A 20 4.25 5.09 33.69
CA VAL A 20 2.83 5.24 33.36
C VAL A 20 2.38 6.65 33.69
N PHE A 21 1.95 7.41 32.68
CA PHE A 21 1.34 8.72 32.85
C PHE A 21 -0.18 8.61 32.74
N PHE A 22 -0.89 8.90 33.83
CA PHE A 22 -2.35 8.80 33.84
C PHE A 22 -2.96 9.78 32.83
N SER A 23 -3.83 9.25 31.95
CA SER A 23 -4.40 9.99 30.82
C SER A 23 -3.35 10.60 29.85
N GLY A 24 -2.08 10.20 29.94
CA GLY A 24 -0.98 10.78 29.17
C GLY A 24 -0.60 12.22 29.57
N LEU A 25 -1.06 12.71 30.73
CA LEU A 25 -0.84 14.08 31.16
C LEU A 25 0.50 14.27 31.88
N TYR A 26 0.97 15.53 31.91
CA TYR A 26 2.13 16.03 32.67
C TYR A 26 3.51 15.46 32.31
N ALA A 27 3.59 14.53 31.36
CA ALA A 27 4.87 14.07 30.82
C ALA A 27 5.59 15.17 30.05
N LYS A 28 6.92 15.17 30.12
CA LYS A 28 7.76 15.97 29.24
C LYS A 28 7.97 15.22 27.92
N TYR A 29 7.46 15.78 26.82
CA TYR A 29 7.64 15.20 25.48
C TYR A 29 9.11 15.22 25.07
N MET A 30 9.69 14.04 24.83
CA MET A 30 11.11 13.89 24.45
C MET A 30 11.31 13.80 22.93
N GLY A 31 10.23 13.58 22.17
CA GLY A 31 10.31 13.41 20.73
C GLY A 31 10.80 12.03 20.29
N TYR A 32 11.15 11.93 19.01
CA TYR A 32 11.57 10.69 18.37
C TYR A 32 13.08 10.45 18.53
N PRO A 33 13.54 9.18 18.53
CA PRO A 33 14.96 8.87 18.57
C PRO A 33 15.66 9.31 17.28
N LYS A 34 16.80 10.01 17.41
CA LYS A 34 17.63 10.46 16.29
C LYS A 34 18.52 9.33 15.75
N GLY A 35 19.04 9.49 14.54
CA GLY A 35 20.03 8.56 13.94
C GLY A 35 19.45 7.49 13.02
N ALA A 36 18.16 7.56 12.68
CA ALA A 36 17.59 6.74 11.62
C ALA A 36 18.04 7.23 10.22
N PRO A 37 18.04 6.36 9.19
CA PRO A 37 18.39 6.75 7.82
C PRO A 37 17.52 7.90 7.30
N PRO A 38 18.07 8.85 6.54
CA PRO A 38 17.28 9.95 5.98
C PRO A 38 16.27 9.46 4.95
N TYR A 39 15.16 10.19 4.79
CA TYR A 39 14.19 9.93 3.72
C TYR A 39 14.70 10.46 2.37
N PRO A 40 14.50 9.75 1.25
CA PRO A 40 14.88 10.27 -0.07
C PRO A 40 14.01 11.45 -0.51
N GLY A 41 14.44 12.13 -1.58
CA GLY A 41 13.61 13.11 -2.30
C GLY A 41 13.77 14.57 -1.85
N LYS A 42 12.93 15.43 -2.45
CA LYS A 42 13.05 16.90 -2.41
C LYS A 42 13.09 17.49 -0.99
N TYR A 43 12.32 16.92 -0.07
CA TYR A 43 12.18 17.42 1.30
C TYR A 43 13.00 16.61 2.32
N SER A 44 14.00 15.84 1.88
CA SER A 44 14.84 14.98 2.73
C SER A 44 15.33 15.66 4.02
N ARG A 45 15.69 16.95 3.94
CA ARG A 45 16.16 17.74 5.08
C ARG A 45 15.12 17.91 6.20
N PHE A 46 13.83 17.95 5.84
CA PHE A 46 12.72 18.14 6.79
C PHE A 46 12.08 16.81 7.21
N TRP A 47 12.35 15.75 6.45
CA TRP A 47 11.89 14.41 6.79
C TRP A 47 12.57 13.87 8.04
N ARG A 48 11.77 13.69 9.09
CA ARG A 48 12.17 13.00 10.30
C ARG A 48 11.81 11.53 10.16
N THR A 49 12.72 10.63 10.51
CA THR A 49 12.56 9.20 10.22
C THR A 49 12.67 8.35 11.47
N LEU A 50 12.07 7.17 11.41
CA LEU A 50 12.22 6.12 12.42
C LEU A 50 13.10 5.00 11.87
N PRO A 51 13.81 4.26 12.76
CA PRO A 51 14.61 3.10 12.36
C PRO A 51 13.85 2.11 11.46
N ALA A 52 12.55 1.91 11.71
CA ALA A 52 11.71 1.00 10.95
C ALA A 52 11.59 1.36 9.45
N TYR A 53 11.73 2.64 9.07
CA TYR A 53 11.53 3.08 7.69
C TYR A 53 12.56 2.47 6.72
N ARG A 54 13.70 1.98 7.22
CA ARG A 54 14.75 1.35 6.39
C ARG A 54 14.24 0.27 5.44
N TYR A 55 13.21 -0.48 5.84
CA TYR A 55 12.70 -1.60 5.06
C TYR A 55 11.70 -1.20 3.96
N TYR A 56 11.29 0.07 3.94
CA TYR A 56 10.14 0.53 3.17
C TYR A 56 10.53 1.19 1.84
N ILE A 57 11.74 1.76 1.74
CA ILE A 57 12.38 2.19 0.49
C ILE A 57 13.81 1.62 0.49
N PRO A 58 13.97 0.29 0.34
CA PRO A 58 15.17 -0.40 0.77
C PRO A 58 16.41 -0.06 -0.07
N ASP A 59 16.27 0.29 -1.34
CA ASP A 59 17.40 0.68 -2.18
C ASP A 59 18.15 1.89 -1.61
N TYR A 60 17.42 2.88 -1.08
CA TYR A 60 18.03 4.09 -0.53
C TYR A 60 18.28 3.99 0.98
N MET A 61 17.39 3.32 1.73
CA MET A 61 17.38 3.36 3.19
C MET A 61 17.96 2.11 3.87
N TYR A 62 18.26 1.06 3.12
CA TYR A 62 18.86 -0.18 3.64
C TYR A 62 20.14 -0.56 2.89
N ASN A 63 20.08 -0.58 1.55
CA ASN A 63 21.07 -1.24 0.71
C ASN A 63 22.36 -0.44 0.50
N ARG A 64 22.44 0.82 0.98
CA ARG A 64 23.68 1.60 0.93
C ARG A 64 24.54 1.30 2.15
N ASP A 65 25.85 1.17 1.92
CA ASP A 65 26.83 0.87 2.98
C ASP A 65 26.80 1.92 4.12
N GLU A 66 26.40 3.17 3.85
CA GLU A 66 26.33 4.22 4.89
C GLU A 66 25.14 4.09 5.85
N VAL A 67 24.11 3.33 5.49
CA VAL A 67 22.85 3.25 6.25
C VAL A 67 22.45 1.82 6.64
N SER A 68 23.11 0.81 6.06
CA SER A 68 22.85 -0.58 6.38
C SER A 68 23.04 -0.85 7.87
N PRO A 69 22.07 -1.48 8.56
CA PRO A 69 22.15 -1.69 10.00
C PRO A 69 23.19 -2.75 10.36
N SER A 70 23.76 -2.64 11.55
CA SER A 70 24.64 -3.69 12.08
C SER A 70 23.87 -5.00 12.27
N ASN A 71 24.58 -6.11 12.09
CA ASN A 71 24.05 -7.45 12.33
C ASN A 71 24.99 -8.23 13.27
N PRO A 72 24.49 -8.91 14.31
CA PRO A 72 25.35 -9.63 15.25
C PRO A 72 26.01 -10.87 14.63
N ILE A 73 25.44 -11.45 13.58
CA ILE A 73 25.96 -12.67 12.94
C ILE A 73 26.91 -12.29 11.80
N LYS A 74 28.13 -12.82 11.87
CA LYS A 74 29.22 -12.57 10.91
C LYS A 74 29.49 -13.81 10.09
N GLY A 75 29.83 -13.62 8.82
CA GLY A 75 30.21 -14.70 7.91
C GLY A 75 29.61 -14.51 6.52
N GLN A 76 30.11 -15.32 5.59
CA GLN A 76 29.45 -15.53 4.30
C GLN A 76 28.88 -16.94 4.30
N PHE A 77 27.61 -17.08 3.93
CA PHE A 77 26.87 -18.33 4.04
C PHE A 77 26.26 -18.71 2.71
N ARG A 78 26.20 -20.01 2.42
CA ARG A 78 25.47 -20.58 1.30
C ARG A 78 24.00 -20.78 1.68
N LEU A 79 23.11 -20.89 0.69
CA LEU A 79 21.69 -21.16 0.90
C LEU A 79 21.39 -22.25 1.96
N LYS A 80 22.08 -23.39 1.93
CA LYS A 80 21.85 -24.48 2.91
C LYS A 80 22.13 -24.05 4.35
N GLU A 81 23.13 -23.20 4.58
CA GLU A 81 23.47 -22.66 5.89
C GLU A 81 22.44 -21.62 6.33
N CYS A 82 21.95 -20.79 5.39
CA CYS A 82 20.83 -19.88 5.62
C CYS A 82 19.59 -20.65 6.12
N LEU A 83 19.18 -21.68 5.39
CA LEU A 83 18.01 -22.50 5.74
C LEU A 83 18.21 -23.27 7.06
N GLY A 84 19.39 -23.88 7.24
CA GLY A 84 19.71 -24.61 8.47
C GLY A 84 19.55 -23.76 9.72
N CYS A 85 20.08 -22.52 9.70
CA CYS A 85 19.97 -21.60 10.84
C CYS A 85 18.56 -21.01 10.96
N HIS A 86 18.01 -20.45 9.88
CA HIS A 86 16.72 -19.75 9.94
C HIS A 86 15.52 -20.67 10.14
N SER A 87 15.66 -21.98 9.91
CA SER A 87 14.63 -22.97 10.27
C SER A 87 14.35 -23.00 11.78
N VAL A 88 15.30 -22.53 12.60
CA VAL A 88 15.20 -22.42 14.06
C VAL A 88 15.03 -20.97 14.49
N VAL A 89 15.84 -20.04 13.94
CA VAL A 89 15.85 -18.63 14.38
C VAL A 89 14.61 -17.87 13.91
N THR A 90 14.15 -18.12 12.68
CA THR A 90 12.95 -17.48 12.11
C THR A 90 12.10 -18.51 11.35
N PRO A 91 11.53 -19.50 12.04
CA PRO A 91 10.98 -20.70 11.42
C PRO A 91 9.85 -20.42 10.43
N GLY A 92 9.08 -19.34 10.65
CA GLY A 92 8.03 -18.92 9.71
C GLY A 92 8.56 -18.53 8.32
N ILE A 93 9.73 -17.87 8.25
CA ILE A 93 10.36 -17.46 6.99
C ILE A 93 10.74 -18.69 6.17
N VAL A 94 11.39 -19.67 6.79
CA VAL A 94 11.81 -20.90 6.09
C VAL A 94 10.62 -21.73 5.66
N ARG A 95 9.61 -21.90 6.53
CA ARG A 95 8.37 -22.62 6.16
C ARG A 95 7.66 -22.01 4.95
N ASP A 96 7.63 -20.69 4.85
CA ASP A 96 7.01 -20.01 3.71
C ASP A 96 7.86 -20.15 2.45
N TYR A 97 9.18 -19.98 2.58
CA TYR A 97 10.13 -20.18 1.47
C TYR A 97 10.04 -21.59 0.89
N GLU A 98 10.05 -22.64 1.71
CA GLU A 98 9.96 -24.04 1.26
C GLU A 98 8.67 -24.35 0.47
N LYS A 99 7.58 -23.62 0.76
CA LYS A 99 6.32 -23.73 0.01
C LYS A 99 6.38 -23.01 -1.35
N SER A 100 7.19 -21.97 -1.46
CA SER A 100 7.27 -21.10 -2.64
C SER A 100 7.79 -21.82 -3.89
N ALA A 101 7.50 -21.24 -5.06
CA ALA A 101 8.10 -21.68 -6.32
C ALA A 101 9.60 -21.38 -6.38
N HIS A 102 10.07 -20.33 -5.70
CA HIS A 102 11.49 -19.96 -5.64
C HIS A 102 12.37 -21.09 -5.08
N ALA A 103 11.92 -21.78 -4.03
CA ALA A 103 12.64 -22.91 -3.44
C ALA A 103 12.70 -24.15 -4.35
N LYS A 104 11.80 -24.24 -5.33
CA LYS A 104 11.63 -25.39 -6.22
C LYS A 104 12.12 -25.13 -7.64
N ALA A 105 12.66 -23.94 -7.90
CA ALA A 105 13.14 -23.56 -9.23
C ALA A 105 14.38 -24.38 -9.61
N GLU A 106 14.44 -24.78 -10.88
CA GLU A 106 15.55 -25.53 -11.48
C GLU A 106 16.17 -24.71 -12.63
N PRO A 107 17.48 -24.84 -12.91
CA PRO A 107 18.45 -25.76 -12.29
C PRO A 107 18.98 -25.28 -10.92
N SER A 108 18.71 -24.03 -10.55
CA SER A 108 19.08 -23.45 -9.26
C SER A 108 17.88 -22.74 -8.63
N PRO A 109 17.63 -22.93 -7.33
CA PRO A 109 16.58 -22.19 -6.65
C PRO A 109 16.93 -20.70 -6.57
N THR A 110 15.90 -19.85 -6.54
CA THR A 110 16.02 -18.45 -6.12
C THR A 110 16.09 -18.45 -4.59
N GLY A 111 17.29 -18.52 -4.04
CA GLY A 111 17.55 -18.71 -2.62
C GLY A 111 17.45 -17.44 -1.78
N CYS A 112 17.59 -17.59 -0.46
CA CYS A 112 17.73 -16.47 0.47
C CYS A 112 18.87 -15.53 0.05
N ASP A 113 19.99 -16.13 -0.32
CA ASP A 113 21.20 -15.50 -0.83
C ASP A 113 21.01 -14.78 -2.16
N THR A 114 20.15 -15.29 -3.05
CA THR A 114 19.82 -14.60 -4.31
C THR A 114 19.17 -13.24 -4.05
N CYS A 115 18.31 -13.14 -3.03
CA CYS A 115 17.58 -11.91 -2.72
C CYS A 115 18.25 -11.01 -1.67
N HIS A 116 18.97 -11.60 -0.71
CA HIS A 116 19.54 -10.89 0.45
C HIS A 116 21.06 -10.83 0.46
N GLY A 117 21.74 -11.52 -0.46
CA GLY A 117 23.20 -11.64 -0.50
C GLY A 117 23.76 -12.71 0.43
N ASN A 118 25.02 -13.08 0.21
CA ASN A 118 25.72 -14.13 0.96
C ASN A 118 26.45 -13.62 2.20
N ASN A 119 26.86 -12.35 2.23
CA ASN A 119 27.61 -11.77 3.34
C ASN A 119 26.66 -11.22 4.40
N HIS A 120 26.63 -11.84 5.57
CA HIS A 120 25.68 -11.52 6.62
C HIS A 120 25.94 -10.17 7.32
N GLN A 121 27.11 -9.56 7.06
CA GLN A 121 27.41 -8.18 7.45
C GLN A 121 27.04 -7.14 6.38
N LYS A 122 26.65 -7.60 5.18
CA LYS A 122 26.25 -6.78 4.03
C LYS A 122 24.97 -7.32 3.40
N LEU A 123 23.99 -7.68 4.24
CA LEU A 123 22.69 -8.13 3.75
C LEU A 123 21.98 -7.00 3.02
N LEU A 124 21.12 -7.38 2.07
CA LEU A 124 20.29 -6.47 1.30
C LEU A 124 18.81 -6.75 1.55
N MET A 125 17.97 -5.76 1.28
CA MET A 125 16.52 -5.90 1.20
C MET A 125 16.09 -5.72 -0.27
N PRO A 126 15.51 -6.75 -0.91
CA PRO A 126 15.15 -6.65 -2.32
C PRO A 126 13.98 -5.69 -2.53
N SER A 127 14.20 -4.64 -3.32
CA SER A 127 13.14 -3.75 -3.81
C SER A 127 12.41 -4.38 -5.00
N SER A 128 11.40 -3.69 -5.52
CA SER A 128 10.77 -4.01 -6.80
C SER A 128 11.77 -4.09 -7.96
N LYS A 129 12.85 -3.30 -7.92
CA LYS A 129 13.91 -3.35 -8.94
C LYS A 129 14.68 -4.67 -8.90
N ALA A 130 14.91 -5.23 -7.70
CA ALA A 130 15.56 -6.53 -7.57
C ALA A 130 14.69 -7.68 -8.13
N CYS A 131 13.37 -7.56 -8.05
CA CYS A 131 12.44 -8.50 -8.68
C CYS A 131 12.35 -8.30 -10.20
N GLY A 132 12.40 -7.04 -10.65
CA GLY A 132 12.17 -6.62 -12.04
C GLY A 132 13.39 -6.68 -12.97
N VAL A 133 14.46 -7.40 -12.60
CA VAL A 133 15.59 -7.64 -13.51
C VAL A 133 15.17 -8.54 -14.68
N SER A 134 15.84 -8.41 -15.83
CA SER A 134 15.51 -9.11 -17.08
C SER A 134 15.37 -10.62 -16.92
N ASP A 135 16.19 -11.22 -16.06
CA ASP A 135 16.24 -12.67 -15.87
C ASP A 135 15.23 -13.16 -14.80
N CYS A 136 14.31 -12.32 -14.34
CA CYS A 136 13.33 -12.63 -13.31
C CYS A 136 11.90 -12.19 -13.71
N HIS A 137 11.43 -11.05 -13.22
CA HIS A 137 10.03 -10.58 -13.35
C HIS A 137 9.96 -9.18 -13.97
N GLU A 138 10.79 -8.92 -14.98
CA GLU A 138 10.82 -7.67 -15.72
C GLU A 138 9.45 -7.32 -16.31
N GLU A 139 8.70 -8.29 -16.82
CA GLU A 139 7.36 -8.07 -17.37
C GLU A 139 6.43 -7.41 -16.35
N GLN A 140 6.32 -7.97 -15.14
CA GLN A 140 5.45 -7.44 -14.09
C GLN A 140 5.92 -6.07 -13.59
N TYR A 141 7.25 -5.86 -13.52
CA TYR A 141 7.82 -4.58 -13.15
C TYR A 141 7.51 -3.49 -14.18
N ILE A 142 7.71 -3.77 -15.47
CA ILE A 142 7.37 -2.86 -16.57
C ILE A 142 5.86 -2.61 -16.62
N GLN A 143 5.05 -3.65 -16.45
CA GLN A 143 3.60 -3.47 -16.38
C GLN A 143 3.23 -2.54 -15.23
N ASN A 144 3.73 -2.74 -14.01
CA ASN A 144 3.43 -1.84 -12.90
C ASN A 144 3.86 -0.39 -13.20
N SER A 145 5.05 -0.19 -13.76
CA SER A 145 5.62 1.14 -14.02
C SER A 145 4.90 1.95 -15.11
N GLN A 146 4.01 1.34 -15.89
CA GLN A 146 3.10 2.06 -16.80
C GLN A 146 2.02 2.87 -16.07
N GLY A 147 1.86 2.71 -14.76
CA GLY A 147 0.94 3.49 -13.95
C GLY A 147 1.31 4.99 -13.92
N GLY A 148 0.30 5.86 -13.95
CA GLY A 148 0.49 7.31 -13.82
C GLY A 148 0.54 7.77 -12.37
N ILE A 149 0.22 9.06 -12.15
CA ILE A 149 0.02 9.63 -10.82
C ILE A 149 -1.11 8.91 -10.06
N GLY A 150 -0.90 8.64 -8.77
CA GLY A 150 -1.88 7.96 -7.92
C GLY A 150 -2.07 6.48 -8.27
N SER A 151 -1.07 5.86 -8.87
CA SER A 151 -1.02 4.42 -9.13
C SER A 151 0.01 3.74 -8.21
N HIS A 152 0.13 2.42 -8.32
CA HIS A 152 1.21 1.67 -7.67
C HIS A 152 2.61 2.02 -8.18
N ALA A 153 2.75 2.77 -9.28
CA ALA A 153 4.04 3.23 -9.80
C ALA A 153 4.52 4.56 -9.18
N SER A 154 3.64 5.27 -8.45
CA SER A 154 3.94 6.61 -7.92
C SER A 154 3.48 6.84 -6.48
N CYS A 155 2.93 5.81 -5.84
CA CYS A 155 2.45 5.88 -4.46
C CYS A 155 3.57 6.11 -3.43
N SER A 156 4.78 5.63 -3.68
CA SER A 156 5.99 5.92 -2.90
C SER A 156 6.64 7.21 -3.38
N SER A 157 7.08 7.23 -4.64
CA SER A 157 8.01 8.24 -5.16
C SER A 157 7.43 9.64 -5.22
N PHE A 158 6.11 9.76 -5.36
CA PHE A 158 5.40 11.02 -5.32
C PHE A 158 4.58 11.14 -4.04
N ALA A 159 3.54 10.31 -3.89
CA ALA A 159 2.51 10.54 -2.87
C ALA A 159 3.07 10.48 -1.44
N GLN A 160 4.03 9.59 -1.18
CA GLN A 160 4.64 9.47 0.14
C GLN A 160 5.88 10.35 0.32
N ILE A 161 6.85 10.32 -0.61
CA ILE A 161 8.08 11.11 -0.48
C ILE A 161 7.77 12.62 -0.37
N GLU A 162 6.75 13.11 -1.07
CA GLU A 162 6.31 14.51 -1.01
C GLU A 162 5.05 14.72 -0.15
N CYS A 163 4.74 13.78 0.75
CA CYS A 163 3.59 13.87 1.65
C CYS A 163 3.74 15.03 2.64
N ALA A 164 3.00 16.12 2.41
CA ALA A 164 3.05 17.33 3.23
C ALA A 164 2.84 17.03 4.72
N TRP A 165 1.80 16.26 5.08
CA TRP A 165 1.48 15.96 6.48
C TRP A 165 2.53 15.12 7.17
N SER A 166 3.17 14.18 6.44
CA SER A 166 4.25 13.37 7.02
C SER A 166 5.53 14.17 7.22
N ILE A 167 5.80 15.15 6.34
CA ILE A 167 6.92 16.07 6.49
C ILE A 167 6.69 17.01 7.69
N GLU A 168 5.47 17.54 7.80
CA GLU A 168 5.09 18.52 8.82
C GLU A 168 5.13 17.95 10.25
N ARG A 169 4.66 16.72 10.43
CA ARG A 169 4.41 16.12 11.75
C ARG A 169 5.62 15.36 12.33
N PRO A 170 5.63 15.07 13.64
CA PRO A 170 6.61 14.16 14.23
C PRO A 170 6.48 12.74 13.62
N PRO A 171 7.59 12.03 13.40
CA PRO A 171 7.51 10.68 12.86
C PRO A 171 6.95 9.74 13.95
N GLY A 172 5.92 8.98 13.60
CA GLY A 172 5.08 8.28 14.58
C GLY A 172 3.62 8.66 14.41
N ASP A 173 3.33 9.96 14.29
CA ASP A 173 1.98 10.49 14.00
C ASP A 173 1.48 9.92 12.67
N THR A 174 2.32 10.01 11.63
CA THR A 174 2.03 9.50 10.28
C THR A 174 2.85 8.26 9.91
N ALA A 175 3.35 7.48 10.88
CA ALA A 175 4.18 6.31 10.57
C ALA A 175 3.48 5.28 9.69
N GLY A 176 2.16 5.13 9.87
CA GLY A 176 1.32 4.28 9.02
C GLY A 176 1.33 4.68 7.55
N CYS A 177 1.51 5.97 7.23
CA CYS A 177 1.58 6.46 5.85
C CYS A 177 2.79 5.87 5.12
N THR A 178 3.98 5.90 5.76
CA THR A 178 5.18 5.26 5.21
C THR A 178 4.96 3.75 5.05
N PHE A 179 4.32 3.11 6.01
CA PHE A 179 4.11 1.66 5.95
C PHE A 179 3.15 1.23 4.84
N CYS A 180 2.14 2.05 4.56
CA CYS A 180 1.16 1.81 3.51
C CYS A 180 1.73 2.17 2.13
N HIS A 181 2.04 3.44 1.91
CA HIS A 181 2.24 3.99 0.57
C HIS A 181 3.49 3.50 -0.14
N THR A 182 4.56 3.15 0.58
CA THR A 182 5.77 2.70 -0.12
C THR A 182 5.66 1.27 -0.64
N SER A 183 4.75 0.47 -0.06
CA SER A 183 4.72 -0.98 -0.27
C SER A 183 4.51 -1.36 -1.73
N SER A 184 3.48 -0.82 -2.40
CA SER A 184 3.10 -1.24 -3.75
C SER A 184 4.13 -0.86 -4.82
N GLU A 185 4.91 0.21 -4.61
CA GLU A 185 5.94 0.65 -5.55
C GLU A 185 7.30 0.01 -5.26
N GLU A 186 7.69 -0.08 -3.99
CA GLU A 186 9.05 -0.47 -3.59
C GLU A 186 9.19 -1.96 -3.30
N ARG A 187 8.10 -2.69 -3.02
CA ARG A 187 8.16 -4.05 -2.48
C ARG A 187 7.14 -4.97 -3.15
N CYS A 188 7.63 -5.88 -4.00
CA CYS A 188 6.76 -6.86 -4.67
C CYS A 188 6.11 -7.89 -3.71
N SER A 189 6.45 -7.91 -2.41
CA SER A 189 5.76 -8.76 -1.42
C SER A 189 4.33 -8.32 -1.06
N THR A 190 3.79 -7.28 -1.72
CA THR A 190 2.56 -6.58 -1.33
C THR A 190 1.30 -7.45 -1.45
N CYS A 191 1.02 -8.04 -2.62
CA CYS A 191 -0.19 -8.84 -2.85
C CYS A 191 0.05 -10.36 -2.68
N HIS A 192 1.22 -10.85 -3.07
CA HIS A 192 1.65 -12.24 -2.86
C HIS A 192 2.73 -12.24 -1.77
N GLN A 193 2.30 -12.45 -0.53
CA GLN A 193 3.15 -12.20 0.63
C GLN A 193 4.44 -13.04 0.63
N ARG A 194 5.52 -12.40 1.05
CA ARG A 194 6.79 -13.07 1.37
C ARG A 194 6.58 -14.09 2.52
N HIS A 195 7.30 -15.20 2.59
CA HIS A 195 8.25 -15.71 1.60
C HIS A 195 7.62 -16.76 0.69
N GLN A 196 6.29 -16.88 0.71
CA GLN A 196 5.55 -17.89 -0.04
C GLN A 196 5.30 -17.46 -1.50
N PHE A 197 5.13 -16.15 -1.74
CA PHE A 197 4.94 -15.54 -3.07
C PHE A 197 3.89 -16.28 -3.92
N ASN A 198 2.74 -16.59 -3.32
CA ASN A 198 1.71 -17.43 -3.94
C ASN A 198 0.69 -16.57 -4.74
N PRO A 199 0.60 -16.72 -6.08
CA PRO A 199 -0.38 -15.98 -6.88
C PRO A 199 -1.84 -16.28 -6.53
N VAL A 200 -2.14 -17.50 -6.02
CA VAL A 200 -3.50 -17.89 -5.63
C VAL A 200 -4.00 -17.03 -4.47
N VAL A 201 -3.15 -16.75 -3.48
CA VAL A 201 -3.54 -15.84 -2.39
C VAL A 201 -3.63 -14.39 -2.88
N ALA A 202 -2.81 -14.00 -3.85
CA ALA A 202 -2.80 -12.65 -4.42
C ALA A 202 -4.06 -12.32 -5.24
N ARG A 203 -4.82 -13.34 -5.68
CA ARG A 203 -6.08 -13.18 -6.43
C ARG A 203 -7.31 -13.02 -5.55
N LYS A 204 -7.17 -13.07 -4.22
CA LYS A 204 -8.27 -12.85 -3.26
C LYS A 204 -8.56 -11.36 -3.11
N SER A 205 -9.82 -10.95 -3.15
CA SER A 205 -10.20 -9.53 -3.02
C SER A 205 -9.70 -8.89 -1.72
N GLU A 206 -9.57 -9.68 -0.64
CA GLU A 206 -9.05 -9.20 0.65
C GLU A 206 -7.60 -8.70 0.60
N GLN A 207 -6.84 -8.99 -0.46
CA GLN A 207 -5.48 -8.47 -0.58
C GLN A 207 -5.45 -6.95 -0.72
N CYS A 208 -6.45 -6.38 -1.39
CA CYS A 208 -6.54 -4.94 -1.61
C CYS A 208 -6.92 -4.19 -0.32
N LYS A 209 -7.72 -4.82 0.56
CA LYS A 209 -8.35 -4.17 1.71
C LYS A 209 -7.38 -3.67 2.78
N ALA A 210 -6.13 -4.14 2.79
CA ALA A 210 -5.15 -3.66 3.75
C ALA A 210 -4.79 -2.17 3.53
N CYS A 211 -4.93 -1.69 2.29
CA CYS A 211 -4.67 -0.30 1.90
C CYS A 211 -5.93 0.41 1.39
N HIS A 212 -6.74 -0.28 0.60
CA HIS A 212 -7.94 0.26 -0.06
C HIS A 212 -9.18 0.17 0.84
N TRP A 213 -9.19 0.92 1.95
CA TRP A 213 -10.28 0.95 2.93
C TRP A 213 -10.28 2.27 3.71
N GLY A 214 -11.28 2.50 4.56
CA GLY A 214 -11.18 3.51 5.62
C GLY A 214 -11.91 4.82 5.34
N LYS A 215 -11.25 5.96 5.60
CA LYS A 215 -11.94 7.25 5.71
C LYS A 215 -12.07 7.99 4.38
N ASP A 216 -11.02 7.93 3.57
CA ASP A 216 -10.80 8.70 2.35
C ASP A 216 -10.93 7.87 1.07
N HIS A 217 -10.87 6.54 1.15
CA HIS A 217 -11.14 5.64 0.02
C HIS A 217 -11.79 4.33 0.49
N ARG A 218 -13.12 4.32 0.59
CA ARG A 218 -13.93 3.14 0.99
C ARG A 218 -14.09 2.11 -0.14
N ASP A 219 -12.98 1.75 -0.77
CA ASP A 219 -12.98 0.86 -1.93
C ASP A 219 -13.38 -0.57 -1.51
N TRP A 220 -12.74 -1.09 -0.47
CA TRP A 220 -13.09 -2.41 0.10
C TRP A 220 -14.51 -2.40 0.64
N GLU A 221 -14.89 -1.43 1.46
CA GLU A 221 -16.21 -1.42 2.09
C GLU A 221 -17.33 -1.33 1.05
N ALA A 222 -17.15 -0.53 0.00
CA ALA A 222 -18.11 -0.44 -1.10
C ALA A 222 -18.22 -1.76 -1.87
N TYR A 223 -17.10 -2.41 -2.19
CA TYR A 223 -17.11 -3.73 -2.83
C TYR A 223 -17.77 -4.77 -1.93
N ASP A 224 -17.31 -4.90 -0.69
CA ASP A 224 -17.64 -5.97 0.26
C ASP A 224 -19.14 -6.00 0.60
N ILE A 225 -19.77 -4.83 0.71
CA ILE A 225 -21.20 -4.71 1.00
C ILE A 225 -22.09 -4.68 -0.25
N SER A 226 -21.50 -4.53 -1.44
CA SER A 226 -22.25 -4.64 -2.70
C SER A 226 -22.68 -6.10 -2.96
N ILE A 227 -23.58 -6.30 -3.94
CA ILE A 227 -23.94 -7.65 -4.37
C ILE A 227 -22.72 -8.44 -4.86
N HIS A 228 -21.73 -7.80 -5.51
CA HIS A 228 -20.48 -8.46 -5.88
C HIS A 228 -19.72 -8.99 -4.65
N GLY A 229 -19.63 -8.18 -3.59
CA GLY A 229 -19.02 -8.57 -2.32
C GLY A 229 -19.77 -9.67 -1.60
N VAL A 230 -21.10 -9.63 -1.59
CA VAL A 230 -21.95 -10.71 -1.04
C VAL A 230 -21.73 -12.02 -1.78
N VAL A 231 -21.73 -11.99 -3.13
CA VAL A 231 -21.42 -13.16 -3.96
C VAL A 231 -20.02 -13.70 -3.66
N TRP A 232 -19.02 -12.81 -3.54
CA TRP A 232 -17.67 -13.20 -3.12
C TRP A 232 -17.67 -13.87 -1.74
N GLN A 233 -18.20 -13.22 -0.70
CA GLN A 233 -18.14 -13.74 0.67
C GLN A 233 -18.81 -15.11 0.80
N THR A 234 -19.94 -15.30 0.12
CA THR A 234 -20.74 -16.53 0.19
C THR A 234 -20.14 -17.69 -0.61
N ASN A 235 -19.36 -17.41 -1.67
CA ASN A 235 -18.88 -18.44 -2.60
C ASN A 235 -17.35 -18.58 -2.69
N LYS A 236 -16.54 -17.67 -2.12
CA LYS A 236 -15.06 -17.65 -2.29
C LYS A 236 -14.30 -18.91 -1.83
N TRP A 237 -14.97 -19.79 -1.09
CA TRP A 237 -14.41 -21.06 -0.63
C TRP A 237 -14.90 -22.27 -1.43
N ASP A 238 -15.86 -22.07 -2.34
CA ASP A 238 -16.31 -23.09 -3.28
C ASP A 238 -15.50 -22.97 -4.58
N PRO A 239 -14.61 -23.93 -4.89
CA PRO A 239 -13.79 -23.88 -6.10
C PRO A 239 -14.60 -24.04 -7.39
N THR A 240 -15.87 -24.48 -7.34
CA THR A 240 -16.76 -24.48 -8.50
C THR A 240 -17.27 -23.08 -8.86
N GLN A 241 -17.21 -22.15 -7.89
CA GLN A 241 -17.64 -20.75 -8.05
C GLN A 241 -16.44 -19.81 -8.21
N PHE A 242 -15.35 -20.09 -7.48
CA PHE A 242 -14.11 -19.30 -7.48
C PHE A 242 -12.87 -20.21 -7.48
N ASP A 243 -12.45 -20.67 -8.65
CA ASP A 243 -11.17 -21.36 -8.82
C ASP A 243 -10.00 -20.37 -8.93
N LEU A 244 -9.46 -19.95 -7.78
CA LEU A 244 -8.34 -19.01 -7.71
C LEU A 244 -7.01 -19.59 -8.21
N SER A 245 -6.95 -20.89 -8.54
CA SER A 245 -5.76 -21.49 -9.16
C SER A 245 -5.56 -20.99 -10.60
N LYS A 246 -6.67 -20.74 -11.32
CA LYS A 246 -6.67 -20.20 -12.69
C LYS A 246 -5.98 -18.83 -12.76
N LYS A 247 -5.32 -18.57 -13.90
CA LYS A 247 -4.79 -17.23 -14.19
C LYS A 247 -5.95 -16.25 -14.39
N LEU A 248 -5.73 -14.96 -14.16
CA LEU A 248 -6.77 -13.95 -14.35
C LEU A 248 -7.24 -13.81 -15.80
N SER A 249 -6.45 -14.25 -16.78
CA SER A 249 -6.85 -14.34 -18.19
C SER A 249 -7.84 -15.47 -18.47
N GLU A 250 -7.98 -16.41 -17.55
CA GLU A 250 -8.82 -17.62 -17.64
C GLU A 250 -9.87 -17.64 -16.53
N ALA A 251 -9.98 -16.56 -15.76
CA ALA A 251 -10.91 -16.47 -14.64
C ALA A 251 -12.35 -16.45 -15.15
N ASP A 252 -13.14 -17.42 -14.70
CA ASP A 252 -14.54 -17.66 -15.06
C ASP A 252 -15.42 -17.67 -13.81
N TYR A 253 -15.13 -16.78 -12.87
CA TYR A 253 -15.80 -16.69 -11.58
C TYR A 253 -17.28 -16.31 -11.69
N VAL A 254 -18.10 -16.78 -10.75
CA VAL A 254 -19.53 -16.40 -10.67
C VAL A 254 -19.75 -14.92 -10.35
N GLY A 255 -18.76 -14.24 -9.76
CA GLY A 255 -18.76 -12.81 -9.51
C GLY A 255 -17.35 -12.22 -9.56
N PRO A 256 -17.20 -10.90 -9.71
CA PRO A 256 -15.89 -10.28 -9.89
C PRO A 256 -15.12 -10.19 -8.56
N THR A 257 -13.79 -10.24 -8.64
CA THR A 257 -12.87 -9.79 -7.59
C THR A 257 -12.28 -8.44 -7.95
N CYS A 258 -11.59 -7.78 -7.00
CA CYS A 258 -10.83 -6.55 -7.29
C CYS A 258 -9.88 -6.75 -8.49
N GLN A 259 -9.19 -7.89 -8.49
CA GLN A 259 -8.20 -8.29 -9.48
C GLN A 259 -8.83 -8.57 -10.84
N TYR A 260 -10.04 -9.13 -10.87
CA TYR A 260 -10.77 -9.41 -12.11
C TYR A 260 -11.01 -8.14 -12.92
N CYS A 261 -11.42 -7.07 -12.25
CA CYS A 261 -11.69 -5.78 -12.89
C CYS A 261 -10.43 -4.96 -13.11
N HIS A 262 -9.58 -4.78 -12.09
CA HIS A 262 -8.48 -3.81 -12.13
C HIS A 262 -7.15 -4.39 -12.63
N LEU A 263 -6.93 -5.70 -12.50
CA LEU A 263 -5.78 -6.41 -13.05
C LEU A 263 -6.21 -7.35 -14.17
N ARG A 264 -7.10 -6.86 -15.06
CA ARG A 264 -7.69 -7.62 -16.16
C ARG A 264 -6.60 -8.35 -16.97
N GLY A 265 -6.78 -9.66 -17.16
CA GLY A 265 -5.80 -10.52 -17.84
C GLY A 265 -4.51 -10.80 -17.05
N GLY A 266 -4.38 -10.31 -15.81
CA GLY A 266 -3.17 -10.42 -15.00
C GLY A 266 -2.19 -9.25 -15.12
N HIS A 267 -2.59 -8.15 -15.77
CA HIS A 267 -1.72 -6.99 -15.97
C HIS A 267 -1.45 -6.23 -14.67
N HIS A 268 -0.18 -5.89 -14.39
CA HIS A 268 0.22 -5.29 -13.10
C HIS A 268 0.04 -3.77 -12.98
N ASN A 269 -0.17 -3.03 -14.08
CA ASN A 269 -0.72 -1.67 -13.98
C ASN A 269 -2.18 -1.71 -13.51
N VAL A 270 -2.40 -1.63 -12.19
CA VAL A 270 -3.74 -1.62 -11.59
C VAL A 270 -4.58 -0.40 -12.03
N GLN A 271 -3.93 0.67 -12.51
CA GLN A 271 -4.59 1.88 -12.98
C GLN A 271 -4.99 1.79 -14.47
N ARG A 272 -4.59 0.74 -15.21
CA ARG A 272 -4.69 0.65 -16.68
C ARG A 272 -6.07 0.98 -17.25
N LEU A 273 -7.13 0.51 -16.60
CA LEU A 273 -8.50 0.72 -17.06
C LEU A 273 -9.12 2.03 -16.56
N SER A 274 -8.45 2.78 -15.70
CA SER A 274 -8.98 4.06 -15.19
C SER A 274 -9.32 5.01 -16.34
N THR A 275 -10.47 5.68 -16.22
CA THR A 275 -10.89 6.69 -17.20
C THR A 275 -9.98 7.91 -17.13
N VAL A 276 -9.86 8.51 -15.93
CA VAL A 276 -9.08 9.72 -15.66
C VAL A 276 -8.79 9.81 -14.16
N TYR A 277 -7.58 10.26 -13.80
CA TYR A 277 -7.22 10.51 -12.41
C TYR A 277 -7.96 11.72 -11.86
N THR A 278 -8.57 11.58 -10.69
CA THR A 278 -9.51 12.57 -10.10
C THR A 278 -9.22 12.84 -8.63
N SER A 279 -7.96 12.69 -8.22
CA SER A 279 -7.50 12.96 -6.84
C SER A 279 -8.38 12.25 -5.80
N MET A 280 -8.41 10.92 -5.85
CA MET A 280 -9.26 10.08 -4.97
C MET A 280 -10.77 10.39 -5.07
N GLY A 281 -11.22 10.94 -6.21
CA GLY A 281 -12.62 11.33 -6.42
C GLY A 281 -13.00 12.70 -5.87
N MET A 282 -12.05 13.45 -5.29
CA MET A 282 -12.28 14.82 -4.82
C MET A 282 -12.47 15.80 -5.99
N SER A 283 -11.83 15.53 -7.13
CA SER A 283 -12.04 16.30 -8.37
C SER A 283 -13.16 15.68 -9.19
N ASN A 284 -14.06 16.50 -9.73
CA ASN A 284 -15.19 16.01 -10.52
C ASN A 284 -14.87 15.86 -12.00
N ALA A 285 -15.39 14.78 -12.59
CA ALA A 285 -15.38 14.52 -14.02
C ALA A 285 -16.59 13.65 -14.38
N ASP A 286 -17.36 14.06 -15.40
CA ASP A 286 -18.39 13.22 -16.01
C ASP A 286 -17.68 12.18 -16.89
N ARG A 287 -17.60 10.93 -16.43
CA ARG A 287 -16.89 9.85 -17.14
C ARG A 287 -17.78 9.20 -18.21
N GLY A 288 -19.07 9.54 -18.27
CA GLY A 288 -20.02 9.13 -19.29
C GLY A 288 -20.08 10.07 -20.48
N ALA A 289 -19.45 11.26 -20.37
CA ALA A 289 -19.37 12.23 -21.45
C ALA A 289 -18.71 11.66 -22.73
N PRO A 290 -19.06 12.17 -23.93
CA PRO A 290 -18.50 11.69 -25.21
C PRO A 290 -16.97 11.68 -25.26
N LEU A 291 -16.31 12.60 -24.54
CA LEU A 291 -14.86 12.68 -24.41
C LEU A 291 -14.24 11.36 -23.91
N TRP A 292 -14.92 10.64 -23.02
CA TRP A 292 -14.43 9.43 -22.37
C TRP A 292 -15.08 8.15 -22.89
N LYS A 293 -15.80 8.22 -24.02
CA LYS A 293 -16.61 7.12 -24.54
C LYS A 293 -15.83 5.82 -24.66
N GLU A 294 -14.64 5.83 -25.26
CA GLU A 294 -13.83 4.61 -25.45
C GLU A 294 -13.37 4.00 -24.12
N LYS A 295 -12.99 4.84 -23.17
CA LYS A 295 -12.62 4.41 -21.80
C LYS A 295 -13.82 3.82 -21.07
N ARG A 296 -15.00 4.42 -21.21
CA ARG A 296 -16.25 3.87 -20.66
C ARG A 296 -16.62 2.55 -21.32
N ASP A 297 -16.50 2.45 -22.64
CA ASP A 297 -16.78 1.22 -23.38
C ASP A 297 -15.84 0.09 -22.97
N THR A 298 -14.58 0.41 -22.63
CA THR A 298 -13.63 -0.55 -22.05
C THR A 298 -14.14 -1.09 -20.70
N TRP A 299 -14.67 -0.26 -19.82
CA TRP A 299 -15.30 -0.73 -18.57
C TRP A 299 -16.54 -1.58 -18.83
N VAL A 300 -17.39 -1.17 -19.77
CA VAL A 300 -18.58 -1.94 -20.16
C VAL A 300 -18.17 -3.32 -20.67
N SER A 301 -17.06 -3.46 -21.41
CA SER A 301 -16.56 -4.78 -21.85
C SER A 301 -16.04 -5.68 -20.72
N VAL A 302 -15.67 -5.12 -19.56
CA VAL A 302 -15.36 -5.95 -18.38
C VAL A 302 -16.65 -6.46 -17.75
N CYS A 303 -17.69 -5.62 -17.70
CA CYS A 303 -19.01 -6.00 -17.19
C CYS A 303 -19.74 -6.97 -18.11
N ASP A 304 -19.43 -6.96 -19.41
CA ASP A 304 -20.10 -7.75 -20.46
C ASP A 304 -19.91 -9.27 -20.27
N ASP A 305 -18.90 -9.69 -19.50
CA ASP A 305 -18.68 -11.08 -19.15
C ASP A 305 -19.89 -11.70 -18.39
N CYS A 306 -20.70 -10.87 -17.70
CA CYS A 306 -21.82 -11.35 -16.88
C CYS A 306 -23.13 -10.54 -17.02
N HIS A 307 -23.07 -9.36 -17.63
CA HIS A 307 -24.23 -8.46 -17.75
C HIS A 307 -24.39 -7.95 -19.18
N SER A 308 -25.62 -7.66 -19.58
CA SER A 308 -25.82 -6.97 -20.85
C SER A 308 -25.09 -5.59 -20.88
N PRO A 309 -24.53 -5.17 -22.02
CA PRO A 309 -23.83 -3.89 -22.13
C PRO A 309 -24.68 -2.68 -21.72
N ARG A 310 -26.00 -2.77 -21.95
CA ARG A 310 -26.96 -1.73 -21.57
C ARG A 310 -27.04 -1.57 -20.06
N PHE A 311 -27.23 -2.67 -19.33
CA PHE A 311 -27.31 -2.65 -17.86
C PHE A 311 -26.05 -2.04 -17.25
N ALA A 312 -24.87 -2.50 -17.70
CA ALA A 312 -23.59 -1.98 -17.21
C ALA A 312 -23.44 -0.48 -17.49
N ARG A 313 -23.77 -0.04 -18.70
CA ARG A 313 -23.66 1.38 -19.11
C ARG A 313 -24.59 2.28 -18.31
N GLU A 314 -25.86 1.90 -18.16
CA GLU A 314 -26.84 2.70 -17.43
C GLU A 314 -26.50 2.75 -15.92
N ASN A 315 -25.99 1.65 -15.34
CA ASN A 315 -25.52 1.66 -13.95
C ASN A 315 -24.28 2.56 -13.75
N LEU A 316 -23.32 2.53 -14.68
CA LEU A 316 -22.16 3.44 -14.64
C LEU A 316 -22.54 4.89 -14.93
N GLN A 317 -23.61 5.15 -15.68
CA GLN A 317 -24.16 6.49 -15.84
C GLN A 317 -24.75 7.02 -14.53
N ALA A 318 -25.43 6.17 -13.75
CA ALA A 318 -25.92 6.57 -12.43
C ALA A 318 -24.78 6.99 -11.48
N MET A 319 -23.61 6.34 -11.57
CA MET A 319 -22.39 6.79 -10.87
C MET A 319 -21.97 8.19 -11.33
N ASP A 320 -22.01 8.50 -12.62
CA ASP A 320 -21.64 9.83 -13.14
C ASP A 320 -22.56 10.93 -12.61
N GLU A 321 -23.88 10.69 -12.59
CA GLU A 321 -24.86 11.63 -12.03
C GLU A 321 -24.63 11.84 -10.52
N ALA A 322 -24.41 10.76 -9.76
CA ALA A 322 -24.11 10.86 -8.33
C ALA A 322 -22.84 11.67 -8.04
N CYS A 323 -21.79 11.52 -8.85
CA CYS A 323 -20.58 12.34 -8.73
C CYS A 323 -20.85 13.82 -9.02
N LYS A 324 -21.61 14.13 -10.08
CA LYS A 324 -21.99 15.51 -10.40
C LYS A 324 -22.77 16.17 -9.27
N ASP A 325 -23.78 15.47 -8.74
CA ASP A 325 -24.61 15.98 -7.64
C ASP A 325 -23.82 16.16 -6.34
N ALA A 326 -22.88 15.27 -6.04
CA ALA A 326 -21.95 15.43 -4.92
C ALA A 326 -21.07 16.69 -5.09
N GLY A 327 -20.58 16.94 -6.31
CA GLY A 327 -19.84 18.16 -6.64
C GLY A 327 -20.64 19.45 -6.44
N LEU A 328 -21.93 19.44 -6.77
CA LEU A 328 -22.82 20.57 -6.55
C LEU A 328 -22.94 20.90 -5.05
N LYS A 329 -23.16 19.87 -4.21
CA LYS A 329 -23.22 20.05 -2.74
C LYS A 329 -21.90 20.57 -2.16
N TYR A 330 -20.77 20.07 -2.65
CA TYR A 330 -19.47 20.57 -2.20
C TYR A 330 -19.25 22.02 -2.62
N THR A 331 -19.72 22.42 -3.81
CA THR A 331 -19.63 23.81 -4.27
C THR A 331 -20.39 24.74 -3.33
N GLU A 332 -21.63 24.39 -2.94
CA GLU A 332 -22.40 25.14 -1.95
C GLU A 332 -21.64 25.25 -0.62
N THR A 333 -21.13 24.12 -0.12
CA THR A 333 -20.35 24.05 1.13
C THR A 333 -19.10 24.94 1.07
N PHE A 334 -18.35 24.86 -0.04
CA PHE A 334 -17.13 25.63 -0.22
C PHE A 334 -17.39 27.13 -0.27
N ARG A 335 -18.48 27.57 -0.92
CA ARG A 335 -18.85 29.00 -0.98
C ARG A 335 -19.14 29.59 0.39
N VAL A 336 -19.74 28.82 1.30
CA VAL A 336 -19.93 29.28 2.69
C VAL A 336 -18.59 29.54 3.37
N ALA A 337 -17.66 28.58 3.29
CA ALA A 337 -16.34 28.72 3.90
C ALA A 337 -15.50 29.83 3.24
N GLU A 338 -15.55 29.95 1.93
CA GLU A 338 -14.85 31.00 1.17
C GLU A 338 -15.39 32.40 1.52
N ASN A 339 -16.70 32.57 1.65
CA ASN A 339 -17.28 33.86 2.03
C ASN A 339 -16.88 34.25 3.45
N LEU A 340 -16.87 33.31 4.43
CA LEU A 340 -16.35 33.58 5.77
C LEU A 340 -14.90 34.09 5.74
N MET A 341 -14.09 33.50 4.86
CA MET A 341 -12.70 33.90 4.65
C MET A 341 -12.57 35.29 4.01
N LEU A 342 -13.37 35.59 2.99
CA LEU A 342 -13.35 36.87 2.28
C LEU A 342 -13.90 38.01 3.13
N ASP A 343 -14.90 37.74 3.96
CA ASP A 343 -15.52 38.71 4.86
C ASP A 343 -14.72 38.92 6.15
N GLY A 344 -13.62 38.16 6.34
CA GLY A 344 -12.78 38.24 7.54
C GLY A 344 -13.46 37.69 8.80
N MET A 345 -14.45 36.82 8.64
CA MET A 345 -15.23 36.18 9.71
C MET A 345 -14.78 34.74 10.02
N GLY A 346 -13.64 34.30 9.47
CA GLY A 346 -13.01 33.06 9.89
C GLY A 346 -12.48 33.18 11.32
N GLU A 347 -12.97 32.35 12.24
CA GLU A 347 -12.53 32.35 13.64
C GLU A 347 -11.82 31.02 13.98
N PRO A 348 -10.47 31.01 14.05
CA PRO A 348 -9.52 32.07 13.70
C PRO A 348 -9.25 32.18 12.18
N MET A 349 -8.70 33.31 11.74
CA MET A 349 -8.23 33.48 10.36
C MET A 349 -6.90 32.74 10.15
N PRO A 350 -6.52 32.36 8.91
CA PRO A 350 -5.29 31.62 8.63
C PRO A 350 -4.00 32.30 9.12
N LYS A 351 -3.96 33.63 9.12
CA LYS A 351 -2.81 34.40 9.65
C LYS A 351 -2.64 34.26 11.17
N ASP A 352 -3.70 33.84 11.85
CA ASP A 352 -3.77 33.70 13.31
C ASP A 352 -3.69 32.21 13.73
N LEU A 353 -3.51 31.28 12.77
CA LEU A 353 -3.20 29.88 13.02
C LEU A 353 -1.70 29.72 13.36
N ALA A 354 -1.40 28.83 14.31
CA ALA A 354 -0.05 28.60 14.87
C ALA A 354 0.79 27.61 14.05
#